data_AF-A0A0F8ZYB2-F1
#
_entry.id   AF-A0A0F8ZYB2-F1
#
_cell.length_a   1.000
_cell.length_b   1.000
_cell.length_c   1.000
_cell.angle_alpha   90.00
_cell.angle_beta   90.00
_cell.angle_gamma   90.00
#
_symmetry.space_group_name_H-M   'P 1'
#
loop_
_entity.id
_entity.type
_entity.pdbx_description
1 polymer ?
#
loop_
_entity_poly.entity_id
_entity_poly.type
_entity_poly.pdbx_seq_one_letter_code
_entity_poly.pdbx_strand_id
1 'polypeptide(L)'
;AESTYFISIDNTGTLQTTTTRTDALYKDEIVLFEVLVDVSSNVIVVKDNHPYTFPTESSNWAHDVVGTVIANKNNGANITLNGTKGIEIDGADELEDHGLVVTIPDSGGVAETFSFMFTNGAGKWNRDSQVNTFPSEYNNGGVVAALGANKFGIFRLFISKDDIEIATPTYYAIFDTSQYNNLGQAQTAVANNSPANTSNELLDLEMAQLGFVIKEESSDNIVDVIIEKSVAGTQTSMPSTNLASLVTTNTTNFDGWLSATDTTVQTALDTLDEVQKGTTFSGTINVTSVDTNVAAAAVTLTATTLAADGTDGNIDISITPKGTGVLLTSAIGNAADITAISITAAGEITKPLQPAFLAFNTVSDIDVTGAGAVYTVLFNNPVFDQTSDYVAGTGIFSAPITAKYSFDTEVVIGAITGANNVTIRFNTSNRDTQMGTLSPSATKNAADQVALQG
;
A
#
# COMPACT_ATOMS: atom_id res chain seq x y z
N ALA A 1 -47.60 -2.07 -35.58
CA ALA A 1 -46.98 -1.35 -34.47
C ALA A 1 -45.56 -1.88 -34.38
N GLU A 2 -44.57 -1.00 -34.42
CA GLU A 2 -43.15 -1.36 -34.61
C GLU A 2 -42.42 -1.14 -33.28
N SER A 3 -42.59 -2.10 -32.37
CA SER A 3 -42.02 -2.03 -31.03
C SER A 3 -41.81 -3.43 -30.49
N THR A 4 -40.82 -3.58 -29.64
CA THR A 4 -40.72 -4.73 -28.74
C THR A 4 -41.66 -4.46 -27.57
N TYR A 5 -42.57 -5.40 -27.34
CA TYR A 5 -43.49 -5.38 -26.23
C TYR A 5 -42.93 -6.25 -25.13
N PHE A 6 -42.77 -5.68 -23.95
CA PHE A 6 -42.48 -6.42 -22.72
C PHE A 6 -43.81 -6.86 -22.14
N ILE A 7 -44.00 -8.17 -22.03
CA ILE A 7 -45.16 -8.78 -21.38
C ILE A 7 -44.72 -9.23 -20.00
N SER A 8 -45.38 -8.71 -18.98
CA SER A 8 -44.97 -8.87 -17.59
C SER A 8 -46.18 -9.19 -16.70
N ILE A 9 -45.91 -9.60 -15.47
CA ILE A 9 -46.93 -9.78 -14.44
C ILE A 9 -46.57 -8.95 -13.21
N ASP A 10 -47.49 -8.11 -12.76
CA ASP A 10 -47.26 -7.27 -11.58
C ASP A 10 -47.40 -8.06 -10.27
N ASN A 11 -47.12 -7.41 -9.15
CA ASN A 11 -47.21 -8.00 -7.81
C ASN A 11 -48.64 -8.43 -7.38
N THR A 12 -49.67 -8.11 -8.16
CA THR A 12 -51.06 -8.55 -7.94
C THR A 12 -51.43 -9.77 -8.79
N GLY A 13 -50.52 -10.21 -9.67
CA GLY A 13 -50.78 -11.27 -10.63
C GLY A 13 -51.49 -10.80 -11.90
N THR A 14 -51.53 -9.49 -12.18
CA THR A 14 -52.16 -8.94 -13.38
C THR A 14 -51.13 -8.84 -14.50
N LEU A 15 -51.51 -9.28 -15.72
CA LEU A 15 -50.67 -9.13 -16.90
C LEU A 15 -50.58 -7.65 -17.31
N GLN A 16 -49.35 -7.20 -17.56
CA GLN A 16 -49.02 -5.86 -18.02
C GLN A 16 -48.36 -5.94 -19.39
N THR A 17 -48.39 -4.82 -20.12
CA THR A 17 -47.67 -4.68 -21.39
C THR A 17 -47.15 -3.26 -21.54
N THR A 18 -45.90 -3.13 -21.98
CA THR A 18 -45.26 -1.85 -22.29
C THR A 18 -44.35 -1.99 -23.50
N THR A 19 -44.11 -0.89 -24.22
CA THR A 19 -43.10 -0.83 -25.29
C THR A 19 -41.83 -0.11 -24.85
N THR A 20 -41.76 0.29 -23.59
CA THR A 20 -40.64 1.05 -23.03
C THR A 20 -39.98 0.21 -21.95
N ARG A 21 -38.72 -0.16 -22.20
CA ARG A 21 -37.84 -0.77 -21.19
C ARG A 21 -37.48 0.29 -20.15
N THR A 22 -37.87 0.08 -18.90
CA THR A 22 -37.61 1.01 -17.79
C THR A 22 -37.18 0.26 -16.55
N ASP A 23 -36.47 0.93 -15.63
CA ASP A 23 -36.10 0.31 -14.36
C ASP A 23 -37.32 -0.18 -13.56
N ALA A 24 -38.45 0.52 -13.67
CA ALA A 24 -39.69 0.16 -12.98
C ALA A 24 -40.27 -1.18 -13.46
N LEU A 25 -40.12 -1.50 -14.76
CA LEU A 25 -40.59 -2.75 -15.34
C LEU A 25 -39.98 -3.96 -14.61
N TYR A 26 -38.66 -3.96 -14.42
CA TYR A 26 -37.98 -5.05 -13.72
C TYR A 26 -38.06 -4.94 -12.19
N LYS A 27 -38.43 -3.76 -11.67
CA LYS A 27 -38.53 -3.54 -10.22
C LYS A 27 -39.86 -4.01 -9.64
N ASP A 28 -40.93 -3.67 -10.33
CA ASP A 28 -42.30 -3.79 -9.82
C ASP A 28 -43.05 -4.98 -10.47
N GLU A 29 -42.49 -5.58 -11.52
CA GLU A 29 -43.10 -6.64 -12.32
C GLU A 29 -42.11 -7.77 -12.65
N ILE A 30 -42.61 -8.95 -13.04
CA ILE A 30 -41.81 -10.04 -13.62
C ILE A 30 -42.00 -10.00 -15.12
N VAL A 31 -40.94 -9.72 -15.87
CA VAL A 31 -40.98 -9.86 -17.34
C VAL A 31 -41.03 -11.34 -17.69
N LEU A 32 -42.02 -11.70 -18.51
CA LEU A 32 -42.28 -13.08 -18.96
C LEU A 32 -41.78 -13.29 -20.39
N PHE A 33 -42.04 -12.31 -21.25
CA PHE A 33 -41.74 -12.39 -22.68
C PHE A 33 -41.38 -11.02 -23.25
N GLU A 34 -40.51 -11.05 -24.24
CA GLU A 34 -40.23 -9.94 -25.14
C GLU A 34 -40.81 -10.28 -26.51
N VAL A 35 -41.68 -9.43 -27.02
CA VAL A 35 -42.44 -9.71 -28.24
C VAL A 35 -42.16 -8.63 -29.27
N LEU A 36 -41.36 -8.97 -30.27
CA LEU A 36 -41.17 -8.11 -31.44
C LEU A 36 -42.30 -8.37 -32.44
N VAL A 37 -43.07 -7.33 -32.74
CA VAL A 37 -44.04 -7.33 -33.85
C VAL A 37 -43.47 -6.48 -34.98
N ASP A 38 -43.18 -7.12 -36.10
CA ASP A 38 -42.62 -6.42 -37.25
C ASP A 38 -43.70 -5.73 -38.11
N VAL A 39 -43.27 -5.01 -39.16
CA VAL A 39 -44.18 -4.29 -40.06
C VAL A 39 -45.11 -5.19 -40.86
N SER A 40 -44.74 -6.46 -41.02
CA SER A 40 -45.53 -7.48 -41.71
C SER A 40 -46.46 -8.23 -40.76
N SER A 41 -46.55 -7.79 -39.49
CA SER A 41 -47.28 -8.47 -38.41
C SER A 41 -46.75 -9.87 -38.09
N ASN A 42 -45.49 -10.15 -38.43
CA ASN A 42 -44.82 -11.31 -37.87
C ASN A 42 -44.58 -11.06 -36.39
N VAL A 43 -44.73 -12.11 -35.59
CA VAL A 43 -44.48 -12.08 -34.16
C VAL A 43 -43.26 -12.94 -33.88
N ILE A 44 -42.31 -12.38 -33.13
CA ILE A 44 -41.15 -13.08 -32.60
C ILE A 44 -41.23 -12.95 -31.09
N VAL A 45 -41.22 -14.07 -30.39
CA VAL A 45 -41.32 -14.12 -28.94
C VAL A 45 -40.03 -14.68 -28.38
N VAL A 46 -39.42 -13.95 -27.46
CA VAL A 46 -38.27 -14.40 -26.70
C VAL A 46 -38.70 -14.52 -25.24
N LYS A 47 -38.43 -15.67 -24.64
CA LYS A 47 -38.79 -15.94 -23.26
C LYS A 47 -37.82 -15.25 -22.31
N ASP A 48 -38.38 -14.60 -21.29
CA ASP A 48 -37.61 -14.06 -20.18
C ASP A 48 -38.00 -14.84 -18.91
N ASN A 49 -37.09 -15.64 -18.37
CA ASN A 49 -37.41 -16.60 -17.29
C ASN A 49 -37.05 -16.07 -15.89
N HIS A 50 -37.16 -14.76 -15.67
CA HIS A 50 -36.73 -14.19 -14.40
C HIS A 50 -37.57 -14.70 -13.22
N PRO A 51 -36.93 -15.25 -12.16
CA PRO A 51 -37.65 -15.50 -10.93
C PRO A 51 -37.98 -14.17 -10.25
N TYR A 52 -39.17 -14.05 -9.65
CA TYR A 52 -39.59 -12.85 -8.89
C TYR A 52 -38.58 -12.41 -7.81
N THR A 53 -37.75 -13.33 -7.34
CA THR A 53 -36.73 -13.08 -6.31
C THR A 53 -35.43 -12.52 -6.86
N PHE A 54 -35.28 -12.35 -8.18
CA PHE A 54 -34.06 -11.81 -8.77
C PHE A 54 -33.91 -10.32 -8.41
N PRO A 55 -32.76 -9.87 -7.88
CA PRO A 55 -32.57 -8.47 -7.52
C PRO A 55 -32.64 -7.56 -8.75
N THR A 56 -33.56 -6.62 -8.70
CA THR A 56 -33.98 -5.79 -9.84
C THR A 56 -32.84 -4.89 -10.34
N GLU A 57 -32.04 -4.35 -9.42
CA GLU A 57 -30.83 -3.57 -9.73
C GLU A 57 -29.76 -4.41 -10.43
N SER A 58 -29.62 -5.69 -10.05
CA SER A 58 -28.71 -6.62 -10.72
C SER A 58 -29.24 -7.04 -12.09
N SER A 59 -30.56 -7.16 -12.25
CA SER A 59 -31.21 -7.42 -13.54
C SER A 59 -30.90 -6.31 -14.53
N ASN A 60 -31.23 -5.05 -14.19
CA ASN A 60 -31.05 -3.95 -15.13
C ASN A 60 -29.59 -3.77 -15.54
N TRP A 61 -28.66 -3.85 -14.57
CA TRP A 61 -27.24 -3.79 -14.88
C TRP A 61 -26.81 -4.93 -15.81
N ALA A 62 -27.29 -6.15 -15.55
CA ALA A 62 -26.94 -7.29 -16.38
C ALA A 62 -27.55 -7.15 -17.79
N HIS A 63 -28.81 -6.74 -17.96
CA HIS A 63 -29.37 -6.51 -19.29
C HIS A 63 -28.65 -5.38 -20.06
N ASP A 64 -28.35 -4.26 -19.39
CA ASP A 64 -27.80 -3.05 -20.04
C ASP A 64 -26.30 -3.14 -20.30
N VAL A 65 -25.56 -3.81 -19.43
CA VAL A 65 -24.09 -3.81 -19.44
C VAL A 65 -23.53 -5.16 -19.88
N VAL A 66 -24.12 -6.25 -19.39
CA VAL A 66 -23.63 -7.61 -19.69
C VAL A 66 -24.35 -8.21 -20.89
N GLY A 67 -25.64 -7.98 -21.05
CA GLY A 67 -26.58 -8.66 -21.95
C GLY A 67 -26.52 -10.18 -21.87
N THR A 68 -27.15 -10.85 -22.84
CA THR A 68 -27.03 -12.31 -23.00
C THR A 68 -25.67 -12.69 -23.56
N VAL A 69 -25.04 -13.69 -22.94
CA VAL A 69 -23.66 -14.12 -23.26
C VAL A 69 -23.68 -15.59 -23.69
N ILE A 70 -22.94 -15.93 -24.75
CA ILE A 70 -22.59 -17.33 -25.01
C ILE A 70 -21.52 -17.73 -23.99
N ALA A 71 -21.83 -18.69 -23.12
CA ALA A 71 -20.96 -19.11 -22.03
C ALA A 71 -19.61 -19.65 -22.51
N ASN A 72 -19.51 -20.03 -23.78
CA ASN A 72 -18.34 -20.57 -24.43
C ASN A 72 -17.85 -21.86 -23.73
N LYS A 73 -18.80 -22.66 -23.22
CA LYS A 73 -18.52 -23.93 -22.56
C LYS A 73 -17.98 -24.89 -23.60
N ASN A 74 -16.76 -25.36 -23.38
CA ASN A 74 -16.02 -26.23 -24.30
C ASN A 74 -15.77 -25.62 -25.70
N ASN A 75 -15.84 -24.29 -25.84
CA ASN A 75 -15.70 -23.61 -27.13
C ASN A 75 -16.73 -24.11 -28.17
N GLY A 76 -17.95 -24.49 -27.73
CA GLY A 76 -19.06 -24.96 -28.57
C GLY A 76 -19.85 -23.83 -29.22
N ALA A 77 -20.98 -24.12 -29.87
CA ALA A 77 -21.79 -23.16 -30.62
C ALA A 77 -21.00 -22.36 -31.69
N ASN A 78 -20.05 -23.02 -32.36
CA ASN A 78 -19.33 -22.40 -33.46
C ASN A 78 -20.17 -22.47 -34.73
N ILE A 79 -20.29 -21.34 -35.43
CA ILE A 79 -20.89 -21.34 -36.77
C ILE A 79 -19.92 -21.98 -37.77
N THR A 80 -20.39 -22.98 -38.50
CA THR A 80 -19.62 -23.60 -39.59
C THR A 80 -20.48 -23.77 -40.83
N LEU A 81 -19.84 -24.02 -41.97
CA LEU A 81 -20.52 -24.08 -43.26
C LEU A 81 -21.26 -25.42 -43.43
N ASN A 82 -22.57 -25.37 -43.64
CA ASN A 82 -23.35 -26.53 -44.07
C ASN A 82 -23.55 -26.49 -45.60
N GLY A 83 -22.81 -27.35 -46.31
CA GLY A 83 -22.80 -27.34 -47.77
C GLY A 83 -22.11 -26.10 -48.34
N THR A 84 -22.80 -25.32 -49.17
CA THR A 84 -22.25 -24.05 -49.71
C THR A 84 -23.09 -22.82 -49.39
N LYS A 85 -24.27 -23.01 -48.77
CA LYS A 85 -25.27 -21.94 -48.57
C LYS A 85 -25.86 -21.91 -47.16
N GLY A 86 -25.73 -22.97 -46.38
CA GLY A 86 -26.27 -23.03 -45.03
C GLY A 86 -25.19 -22.83 -43.96
N ILE A 87 -25.62 -22.56 -42.74
CA ILE A 87 -24.76 -22.55 -41.56
C ILE A 87 -25.29 -23.57 -40.58
N GLU A 88 -24.39 -24.34 -39.98
CA GLU A 88 -24.65 -25.27 -38.89
C GLU A 88 -23.98 -24.80 -37.60
N ILE A 89 -24.41 -25.35 -36.47
CA ILE A 89 -23.85 -25.07 -35.15
C ILE A 89 -23.04 -26.29 -34.71
N ASP A 90 -21.71 -26.13 -34.69
CA ASP A 90 -20.76 -27.17 -34.29
C ASP A 90 -20.44 -27.06 -32.80
N GLY A 91 -20.78 -28.11 -32.06
CA GLY A 91 -20.71 -28.21 -30.61
C GLY A 91 -21.90 -27.56 -29.92
N ALA A 92 -22.38 -28.20 -28.84
CA ALA A 92 -23.37 -27.59 -27.95
C ALA A 92 -22.72 -26.56 -27.02
N ASP A 93 -23.48 -25.54 -26.64
CA ASP A 93 -23.08 -24.52 -25.66
C ASP A 93 -24.30 -24.03 -24.87
N GLU A 94 -24.13 -22.96 -24.10
CA GLU A 94 -25.17 -22.36 -23.28
C GLU A 94 -25.23 -20.85 -23.52
N LEU A 95 -26.44 -20.31 -23.69
CA LEU A 95 -26.72 -18.89 -23.54
C LEU A 95 -27.02 -18.64 -22.06
N GLU A 96 -26.19 -17.82 -21.45
CA GLU A 96 -26.38 -17.33 -20.08
C GLU A 96 -27.01 -15.95 -20.13
N ASP A 97 -28.13 -15.83 -19.42
CA ASP A 97 -28.87 -14.58 -19.29
C ASP A 97 -29.43 -14.48 -17.87
N HIS A 98 -28.88 -13.58 -17.05
CA HIS A 98 -29.37 -13.34 -15.69
C HIS A 98 -29.44 -14.58 -14.77
N GLY A 99 -28.49 -15.52 -14.95
CA GLY A 99 -28.47 -16.78 -14.19
C GLY A 99 -29.46 -17.83 -14.72
N LEU A 100 -30.14 -17.54 -15.82
CA LEU A 100 -30.87 -18.49 -16.64
C LEU A 100 -29.92 -19.03 -17.70
N VAL A 101 -30.17 -20.28 -18.08
CA VAL A 101 -29.33 -21.01 -19.02
C VAL A 101 -30.25 -21.61 -20.06
N VAL A 102 -30.04 -21.24 -21.33
CA VAL A 102 -30.67 -21.88 -22.48
C VAL A 102 -29.60 -22.69 -23.21
N THR A 103 -29.84 -23.97 -23.41
CA THR A 103 -28.91 -24.81 -24.19
C THR A 103 -28.97 -24.42 -25.66
N ILE A 104 -27.80 -24.14 -26.23
CA ILE A 104 -27.59 -24.07 -27.68
C ILE A 104 -27.23 -25.49 -28.14
N PRO A 105 -28.14 -26.21 -28.83
CA PRO A 105 -27.84 -27.56 -29.27
C PRO A 105 -26.83 -27.54 -30.41
N ASP A 106 -26.00 -28.59 -30.46
CA ASP A 106 -25.28 -28.96 -31.68
C ASP A 106 -26.31 -29.33 -32.75
N SER A 107 -26.16 -28.80 -33.97
CA SER A 107 -27.16 -29.02 -35.02
C SER A 107 -27.01 -30.39 -35.70
N GLY A 108 -25.97 -31.16 -35.38
CA GLY A 108 -25.74 -32.51 -35.86
C GLY A 108 -25.44 -32.59 -37.35
N GLY A 109 -24.83 -31.55 -37.92
CA GLY A 109 -24.56 -31.47 -39.36
C GLY A 109 -25.75 -30.97 -40.19
N VAL A 110 -26.75 -30.37 -39.55
CA VAL A 110 -27.95 -29.81 -40.21
C VAL A 110 -27.85 -28.29 -40.26
N ALA A 111 -28.21 -27.69 -41.40
CA ALA A 111 -28.29 -26.24 -41.54
C ALA A 111 -29.42 -25.67 -40.66
N GLU A 112 -29.08 -24.68 -39.85
CA GLU A 112 -30.04 -23.95 -39.02
C GLU A 112 -30.91 -23.00 -39.84
N THR A 113 -32.13 -22.77 -39.36
CA THR A 113 -33.06 -21.83 -39.98
C THR A 113 -32.92 -20.45 -39.34
N PHE A 114 -32.56 -19.45 -40.15
CA PHE A 114 -32.37 -18.08 -39.71
C PHE A 114 -33.57 -17.21 -40.08
N SER A 115 -33.98 -16.33 -39.16
CA SER A 115 -34.84 -15.18 -39.47
C SER A 115 -33.97 -14.06 -40.05
N PHE A 116 -34.18 -13.73 -41.33
CA PHE A 116 -33.42 -12.69 -42.01
C PHE A 116 -34.03 -11.31 -41.72
N MET A 117 -33.27 -10.46 -41.03
CA MET A 117 -33.74 -9.20 -40.47
C MET A 117 -33.09 -8.00 -41.17
N PHE A 118 -33.86 -6.95 -41.42
CA PHE A 118 -33.37 -5.67 -41.93
C PHE A 118 -34.09 -4.49 -41.27
N THR A 119 -33.48 -3.31 -41.27
CA THR A 119 -34.17 -2.07 -40.93
C THR A 119 -34.80 -1.46 -42.18
N ASN A 120 -36.06 -1.06 -42.11
CA ASN A 120 -36.76 -0.36 -43.19
C ASN A 120 -36.32 1.12 -43.29
N GLY A 121 -36.89 1.89 -44.22
CA GLY A 121 -36.55 3.30 -44.41
C GLY A 121 -36.86 4.22 -43.22
N ALA A 122 -37.66 3.76 -42.25
CA ALA A 122 -37.93 4.44 -40.99
C ALA A 122 -37.01 3.98 -39.84
N GLY A 123 -36.04 3.10 -40.12
CA GLY A 123 -35.11 2.54 -39.13
C GLY A 123 -35.72 1.41 -38.29
N LYS A 124 -36.83 0.82 -38.73
CA LYS A 124 -37.60 -0.18 -37.98
C LYS A 124 -37.32 -1.59 -38.48
N TRP A 125 -37.17 -2.53 -37.55
CA TRP A 125 -36.84 -3.90 -37.88
C TRP A 125 -37.99 -4.65 -38.56
N ASN A 126 -37.66 -5.40 -39.61
CA ASN A 126 -38.56 -6.26 -40.35
C ASN A 126 -37.91 -7.61 -40.64
N ARG A 127 -38.72 -8.67 -40.58
CA ARG A 127 -38.31 -9.99 -41.07
C ARG A 127 -38.63 -10.07 -42.56
N ASP A 128 -37.61 -10.30 -43.37
CA ASP A 128 -37.76 -10.57 -44.80
C ASP A 128 -38.25 -12.00 -45.03
N SER A 129 -37.49 -12.96 -44.51
CA SER A 129 -37.70 -14.39 -44.75
C SER A 129 -37.19 -15.23 -43.58
N GLN A 130 -37.58 -16.51 -43.57
CA GLN A 130 -37.10 -17.50 -42.62
C GLN A 130 -36.72 -18.77 -43.37
N VAL A 131 -35.43 -18.98 -43.59
CA VAL A 131 -34.87 -20.05 -44.44
C VAL A 131 -33.54 -20.54 -43.87
N ASN A 132 -33.07 -21.70 -44.33
CA ASN A 132 -31.80 -22.30 -43.90
C ASN A 132 -30.65 -22.11 -44.92
N THR A 133 -30.84 -21.22 -45.90
CA THR A 133 -29.83 -20.86 -46.90
C THR A 133 -29.69 -19.35 -47.00
N PHE A 134 -28.46 -18.85 -47.06
CA PHE A 134 -28.18 -17.41 -47.12
C PHE A 134 -28.46 -16.84 -48.52
N PRO A 135 -29.34 -15.83 -48.64
CA PRO A 135 -29.67 -15.20 -49.92
C PRO A 135 -28.55 -14.30 -50.43
N SER A 136 -28.54 -14.00 -51.73
CA SER A 136 -27.62 -13.04 -52.35
C SER A 136 -28.20 -11.62 -52.33
N GLU A 137 -28.47 -11.12 -51.13
CA GLU A 137 -29.20 -9.86 -50.89
C GLU A 137 -28.51 -8.99 -49.82
N TYR A 138 -28.87 -7.71 -49.76
CA TYR A 138 -28.44 -6.74 -48.73
C TYR A 138 -29.53 -5.70 -48.46
N ASN A 139 -29.40 -4.93 -47.38
CA ASN A 139 -30.34 -3.87 -47.04
C ASN A 139 -29.97 -2.54 -47.71
N ASN A 140 -30.60 -2.22 -48.84
CA ASN A 140 -30.35 -0.98 -49.57
C ASN A 140 -31.19 0.18 -49.03
N GLY A 141 -30.81 0.71 -47.87
CA GLY A 141 -31.45 1.91 -47.30
C GLY A 141 -32.92 1.70 -46.96
N GLY A 142 -33.28 0.53 -46.44
CA GLY A 142 -34.65 0.23 -46.00
C GLY A 142 -35.39 -0.80 -46.84
N VAL A 143 -34.77 -1.32 -47.89
CA VAL A 143 -35.37 -2.26 -48.83
C VAL A 143 -34.35 -3.37 -49.10
N VAL A 144 -34.76 -4.62 -48.90
CA VAL A 144 -33.95 -5.78 -49.29
C VAL A 144 -33.81 -5.78 -50.81
N ALA A 145 -32.56 -5.80 -51.28
CA ALA A 145 -32.22 -5.78 -52.70
C ALA A 145 -31.21 -6.87 -53.02
N ALA A 146 -31.27 -7.41 -54.24
CA ALA A 146 -30.27 -8.32 -54.73
C ALA A 146 -28.89 -7.66 -54.78
N LEU A 147 -27.86 -8.44 -54.46
CA LEU A 147 -26.47 -8.05 -54.66
C LEU A 147 -26.19 -7.79 -56.16
N GLY A 148 -25.30 -6.85 -56.44
CA GLY A 148 -24.81 -6.66 -57.81
C GLY A 148 -23.93 -7.82 -58.27
N ALA A 149 -23.73 -7.93 -59.58
CA ALA A 149 -22.86 -8.96 -60.16
C ALA A 149 -21.45 -8.91 -59.55
N ASN A 150 -20.96 -10.06 -59.04
CA ASN A 150 -19.66 -10.20 -58.36
C ASN A 150 -19.51 -9.31 -57.11
N LYS A 151 -20.60 -9.06 -56.39
CA LYS A 151 -20.58 -8.35 -55.11
C LYS A 151 -20.67 -9.34 -53.95
N PHE A 152 -20.28 -8.84 -52.79
CA PHE A 152 -20.27 -9.59 -51.54
C PHE A 152 -21.25 -8.94 -50.57
N GLY A 153 -22.14 -9.74 -49.99
CA GLY A 153 -23.02 -9.37 -48.89
C GLY A 153 -22.45 -9.89 -47.57
N ILE A 154 -22.68 -9.14 -46.49
CA ILE A 154 -22.33 -9.57 -45.13
C ILE A 154 -23.61 -9.78 -44.35
N PHE A 155 -23.64 -10.85 -43.57
CA PHE A 155 -24.68 -11.14 -42.60
C PHE A 155 -24.05 -11.23 -41.21
N ARG A 156 -24.56 -10.47 -40.25
CA ARG A 156 -24.20 -10.65 -38.84
C ARG A 156 -25.19 -11.62 -38.20
N LEU A 157 -24.66 -12.66 -37.57
CA LEU A 157 -25.46 -13.77 -37.04
C LEU A 157 -25.67 -13.62 -35.54
N PHE A 158 -26.90 -13.81 -35.11
CA PHE A 158 -27.31 -13.78 -33.71
C PHE A 158 -28.12 -15.01 -33.34
N ILE A 159 -28.21 -15.24 -32.05
CA ILE A 159 -29.04 -16.26 -31.42
C ILE A 159 -29.75 -15.64 -30.21
N SER A 160 -31.03 -15.92 -30.03
CA SER A 160 -31.79 -15.53 -28.82
C SER A 160 -32.03 -16.72 -27.90
N LYS A 161 -32.58 -16.43 -26.71
CA LYS A 161 -33.19 -17.42 -25.82
C LYS A 161 -34.31 -18.21 -26.55
N ASP A 162 -34.80 -19.27 -25.89
CA ASP A 162 -35.90 -20.11 -26.40
C ASP A 162 -37.24 -19.33 -26.48
N ASP A 163 -38.17 -19.84 -27.28
CA ASP A 163 -39.54 -19.31 -27.40
C ASP A 163 -40.49 -20.09 -26.44
N ILE A 164 -41.65 -19.53 -26.12
CA ILE A 164 -42.70 -20.17 -25.31
C ILE A 164 -43.14 -21.52 -25.89
N GLU A 165 -43.08 -21.70 -27.22
CA GLU A 165 -43.55 -22.91 -27.89
C GLU A 165 -42.43 -23.92 -28.17
N ILE A 166 -41.17 -23.48 -28.20
CA ILE A 166 -40.05 -24.30 -28.67
C ILE A 166 -38.84 -24.10 -27.76
N ALA A 167 -38.39 -25.18 -27.14
CA ALA A 167 -37.20 -25.21 -26.27
C ALA A 167 -35.86 -25.11 -27.04
N THR A 168 -35.89 -24.63 -28.28
CA THR A 168 -34.69 -24.40 -29.09
C THR A 168 -34.50 -22.91 -29.29
N PRO A 169 -33.26 -22.40 -29.26
CA PRO A 169 -32.96 -21.02 -29.60
C PRO A 169 -33.49 -20.62 -30.98
N THR A 170 -33.77 -19.33 -31.14
CA THR A 170 -34.07 -18.75 -32.46
C THR A 170 -32.81 -18.10 -33.03
N TYR A 171 -32.55 -18.30 -34.31
CA TYR A 171 -31.40 -17.74 -35.02
C TYR A 171 -31.80 -16.58 -35.92
N TYR A 172 -30.93 -15.58 -36.00
CA TYR A 172 -31.18 -14.35 -36.76
C TYR A 172 -29.97 -14.01 -37.63
N ALA A 173 -30.23 -13.52 -38.83
CA ALA A 173 -29.21 -13.04 -39.75
C ALA A 173 -29.56 -11.61 -40.15
N ILE A 174 -28.72 -10.65 -39.81
CA ILE A 174 -28.95 -9.23 -40.13
C ILE A 174 -28.25 -8.91 -41.45
N PHE A 175 -29.02 -8.41 -42.41
CA PHE A 175 -28.46 -7.87 -43.65
C PHE A 175 -27.61 -6.64 -43.37
N ASP A 176 -26.39 -6.61 -43.90
CA ASP A 176 -25.64 -5.36 -43.93
C ASP A 176 -26.30 -4.32 -44.86
N THR A 177 -26.04 -3.04 -44.56
CA THR A 177 -26.52 -1.90 -45.35
C THR A 177 -25.68 -1.60 -46.59
N SER A 178 -24.54 -2.29 -46.73
CA SER A 178 -23.61 -2.15 -47.85
C SER A 178 -23.38 -3.48 -48.56
N GLN A 179 -22.88 -3.38 -49.78
CA GLN A 179 -22.33 -4.50 -50.54
C GLN A 179 -20.90 -4.16 -50.96
N TYR A 180 -20.05 -5.18 -51.07
CA TYR A 180 -18.61 -4.99 -51.21
C TYR A 180 -18.10 -5.47 -52.56
N ASN A 181 -17.02 -4.86 -53.06
CA ASN A 181 -16.50 -5.17 -54.41
C ASN A 181 -15.63 -6.43 -54.46
N ASN A 182 -15.11 -6.87 -53.31
CA ASN A 182 -14.28 -8.06 -53.17
C ASN A 182 -14.32 -8.56 -51.72
N LEU A 183 -13.92 -9.82 -51.53
CA LEU A 183 -13.86 -10.47 -50.21
C LEU A 183 -13.03 -9.68 -49.20
N GLY A 184 -11.86 -9.15 -49.61
CA GLY A 184 -11.00 -8.38 -48.70
C GLY A 184 -11.64 -7.11 -48.14
N GLN A 185 -12.45 -6.41 -48.95
CA GLN A 185 -13.25 -5.26 -48.48
C GLN A 185 -14.33 -5.69 -47.48
N ALA A 186 -15.00 -6.82 -47.73
CA ALA A 186 -16.01 -7.34 -46.81
C ALA A 186 -15.37 -7.77 -45.47
N GLN A 187 -14.26 -8.51 -45.51
CA GLN A 187 -13.50 -8.89 -44.32
C GLN A 187 -12.98 -7.66 -43.54
N THR A 188 -12.52 -6.63 -44.25
CA THR A 188 -12.11 -5.36 -43.61
C THR A 188 -13.28 -4.68 -42.91
N ALA A 189 -14.49 -4.73 -43.49
CA ALA A 189 -15.67 -4.19 -42.84
C ALA A 189 -16.01 -4.98 -41.56
N VAL A 190 -15.98 -6.31 -41.60
CA VAL A 190 -16.14 -7.18 -40.41
C VAL A 190 -15.11 -6.83 -39.34
N ALA A 191 -13.83 -6.77 -39.69
CA ALA A 191 -12.75 -6.42 -38.75
C ALA A 191 -12.90 -5.02 -38.13
N ASN A 192 -13.54 -4.09 -38.84
CA ASN A 192 -13.88 -2.76 -38.35
C ASN A 192 -15.25 -2.70 -37.64
N ASN A 193 -15.91 -3.83 -37.43
CA ASN A 193 -17.26 -3.97 -36.90
C ASN A 193 -18.31 -3.07 -37.59
N SER A 194 -18.09 -2.74 -38.86
CA SER A 194 -18.93 -1.83 -39.65
C SER A 194 -20.24 -2.43 -40.18
N PRO A 195 -20.45 -3.76 -40.29
CA PRO A 195 -21.75 -4.30 -40.69
C PRO A 195 -22.87 -3.86 -39.75
N ALA A 196 -24.08 -3.80 -40.30
CA ALA A 196 -25.30 -3.48 -39.55
C ALA A 196 -25.39 -4.28 -38.23
N ASN A 197 -25.68 -3.56 -37.15
CA ASN A 197 -25.89 -4.14 -35.82
C ASN A 197 -27.38 -4.13 -35.44
N THR A 198 -27.74 -4.88 -34.40
CA THR A 198 -29.01 -4.69 -33.70
C THR A 198 -29.09 -3.27 -33.16
N SER A 199 -30.31 -2.75 -33.09
CA SER A 199 -30.62 -1.44 -32.50
C SER A 199 -32.06 -1.43 -32.04
N ASN A 200 -32.42 -0.53 -31.13
CA ASN A 200 -33.80 -0.30 -30.71
C ASN A 200 -34.53 -1.62 -30.39
N GLU A 201 -35.60 -1.92 -31.13
CA GLU A 201 -36.51 -3.04 -30.87
C GLU A 201 -35.81 -4.40 -30.94
N LEU A 202 -34.91 -4.60 -31.91
CA LEU A 202 -34.24 -5.90 -32.06
C LEU A 202 -33.13 -6.09 -31.00
N LEU A 203 -32.56 -5.01 -30.48
CA LEU A 203 -31.60 -5.09 -29.38
C LEU A 203 -32.29 -5.53 -28.08
N ASP A 204 -33.55 -5.11 -27.89
CA ASP A 204 -34.39 -5.47 -26.75
C ASP A 204 -34.83 -6.95 -26.73
N LEU A 205 -34.42 -7.78 -27.71
CA LEU A 205 -34.63 -9.24 -27.69
C LEU A 205 -33.46 -10.02 -27.06
N GLU A 206 -32.47 -9.30 -26.52
CA GLU A 206 -31.38 -9.88 -25.75
C GLU A 206 -30.65 -11.03 -26.46
N MET A 207 -30.19 -10.75 -27.66
CA MET A 207 -29.51 -11.76 -28.46
C MET A 207 -28.00 -11.79 -28.16
N ALA A 208 -27.36 -12.93 -28.41
CA ALA A 208 -25.91 -13.02 -28.47
C ALA A 208 -25.46 -13.14 -29.94
N GLN A 209 -24.37 -12.48 -30.29
CA GLN A 209 -23.74 -12.59 -31.61
C GLN A 209 -22.97 -13.92 -31.69
N LEU A 210 -23.13 -14.65 -32.79
CA LEU A 210 -22.35 -15.84 -33.12
C LEU A 210 -21.12 -15.51 -34.00
N GLY A 211 -21.28 -14.54 -34.90
CA GLY A 211 -20.25 -14.13 -35.85
C GLY A 211 -20.81 -13.54 -37.14
N PHE A 212 -20.11 -13.78 -38.24
CA PHE A 212 -20.43 -13.23 -39.56
C PHE A 212 -20.35 -14.27 -40.67
N VAL A 213 -21.14 -14.05 -41.70
CA VAL A 213 -21.09 -14.77 -42.98
C VAL A 213 -20.86 -13.78 -44.11
N ILE A 214 -19.94 -14.10 -45.01
CA ILE A 214 -19.73 -13.36 -46.25
C ILE A 214 -20.21 -14.21 -47.42
N LYS A 215 -21.15 -13.68 -48.18
CA LYS A 215 -21.80 -14.33 -49.31
C LYS A 215 -21.39 -13.65 -50.61
N GLU A 216 -20.97 -14.42 -51.60
CA GLU A 216 -20.70 -13.91 -52.95
C GLU A 216 -21.90 -14.17 -53.88
N GLU A 217 -22.27 -13.18 -54.68
CA GLU A 217 -23.39 -13.27 -55.62
C GLU A 217 -23.07 -14.20 -56.80
N SER A 218 -21.87 -14.10 -57.39
CA SER A 218 -21.53 -14.76 -58.66
C SER A 218 -21.40 -16.28 -58.54
N SER A 219 -20.86 -16.76 -57.41
CA SER A 219 -20.75 -18.19 -57.10
C SER A 219 -22.00 -18.74 -56.40
N ASP A 220 -22.89 -17.84 -55.98
CA ASP A 220 -24.01 -18.11 -55.09
C ASP A 220 -23.64 -18.91 -53.83
N ASN A 221 -22.41 -18.75 -53.33
CA ASN A 221 -21.89 -19.49 -52.18
C ASN A 221 -21.45 -18.57 -51.04
N ILE A 222 -21.52 -19.09 -49.81
CA ILE A 222 -20.81 -18.52 -48.66
C ILE A 222 -19.31 -18.73 -48.92
N VAL A 223 -18.56 -17.63 -48.91
CA VAL A 223 -17.12 -17.62 -49.20
C VAL A 223 -16.27 -17.43 -47.95
N ASP A 224 -16.88 -17.01 -46.83
CA ASP A 224 -16.21 -16.87 -45.55
C ASP A 224 -17.19 -16.99 -44.38
N VAL A 225 -16.71 -17.58 -43.29
CA VAL A 225 -17.44 -17.73 -42.01
C VAL A 225 -16.48 -17.28 -40.91
N ILE A 226 -16.85 -16.22 -40.19
CA ILE A 226 -16.00 -15.59 -39.18
C ILE A 226 -16.71 -15.73 -37.83
N ILE A 227 -16.14 -16.56 -36.94
CA ILE A 227 -16.68 -16.74 -35.59
C ILE A 227 -16.23 -15.54 -34.74
N GLU A 228 -17.20 -14.78 -34.25
CA GLU A 228 -16.96 -13.61 -33.39
C GLU A 228 -18.10 -13.51 -32.37
N LYS A 229 -17.98 -14.31 -31.31
CA LYS A 229 -19.00 -14.35 -30.26
C LYS A 229 -18.93 -13.09 -29.40
N SER A 230 -20.05 -12.40 -29.27
CA SER A 230 -20.17 -11.21 -28.42
C SER A 230 -21.60 -11.04 -27.93
N VAL A 231 -21.78 -10.14 -26.98
CA VAL A 231 -23.11 -9.72 -26.51
C VAL A 231 -23.68 -8.70 -27.52
N ALA A 232 -24.97 -8.76 -27.83
CA ALA A 232 -25.60 -7.69 -28.60
C ALA A 232 -25.57 -6.37 -27.84
N GLY A 233 -25.30 -5.25 -28.52
CA GLY A 233 -25.27 -3.91 -27.92
C GLY A 233 -23.95 -3.50 -27.28
N THR A 234 -23.22 -4.43 -26.65
CA THR A 234 -21.87 -4.16 -26.15
C THR A 234 -20.88 -4.30 -27.29
N GLN A 235 -20.77 -3.26 -28.13
CA GLN A 235 -19.66 -3.11 -29.07
C GLN A 235 -18.36 -2.96 -28.26
N THR A 236 -17.80 -4.08 -27.82
CA THR A 236 -16.46 -4.15 -27.24
C THR A 236 -15.38 -4.00 -28.31
N SER A 237 -15.74 -3.69 -29.56
CA SER A 237 -14.82 -3.15 -30.58
C SER A 237 -14.39 -1.71 -30.24
N MET A 238 -13.95 -1.48 -29.00
CA MET A 238 -12.72 -0.72 -28.85
C MET A 238 -11.64 -1.71 -29.30
N PRO A 239 -11.03 -1.53 -30.49
CA PRO A 239 -9.96 -2.41 -30.95
C PRO A 239 -9.00 -2.57 -29.79
N SER A 240 -8.70 -3.81 -29.42
CA SER A 240 -7.89 -4.22 -28.27
C SER A 240 -6.60 -3.41 -28.11
N THR A 241 -6.73 -2.18 -27.66
CA THR A 241 -5.72 -1.53 -26.88
C THR A 241 -6.03 -1.98 -25.47
N ASN A 242 -5.58 -3.18 -25.13
CA ASN A 242 -4.99 -3.43 -23.81
C ASN A 242 -3.76 -2.51 -23.62
N LEU A 243 -3.87 -1.24 -23.99
CA LEU A 243 -2.91 -0.22 -23.66
C LEU A 243 -3.33 0.27 -22.30
N ALA A 244 -2.74 -0.35 -21.28
CA ALA A 244 -2.38 0.36 -20.06
C ALA A 244 -1.70 1.72 -20.36
N SER A 245 -1.27 1.99 -21.62
CA SER A 245 -0.77 3.27 -22.09
C SER A 245 -1.82 4.39 -22.24
N LEU A 246 -3.13 4.13 -22.11
CA LEU A 246 -4.16 5.19 -22.06
C LEU A 246 -4.56 5.57 -20.64
N VAL A 247 -4.13 4.80 -19.64
CA VAL A 247 -4.06 5.30 -18.26
C VAL A 247 -2.93 6.31 -18.25
N THR A 248 -3.28 7.57 -18.49
CA THR A 248 -2.37 8.69 -18.26
C THR A 248 -2.14 8.72 -16.75
N THR A 249 -1.08 8.05 -16.28
CA THR A 249 -0.68 8.11 -14.88
C THR A 249 -0.29 9.56 -14.62
N ASN A 250 -1.19 10.30 -14.00
CA ASN A 250 -0.90 11.63 -13.50
C ASN A 250 0.04 11.45 -12.30
N THR A 251 1.34 11.35 -12.57
CA THR A 251 2.40 11.15 -11.57
C THR A 251 2.59 12.37 -10.68
N THR A 252 2.07 13.54 -11.08
CA THR A 252 2.12 14.77 -10.29
C THR A 252 1.39 14.67 -8.95
N ASN A 253 0.49 13.70 -8.78
CA ASN A 253 -0.21 13.46 -7.50
C ASN A 253 0.46 12.42 -6.61
N PHE A 254 1.57 11.81 -7.04
CA PHE A 254 2.25 10.75 -6.28
C PHE A 254 3.52 11.27 -5.59
N ASP A 255 3.66 12.58 -5.38
CA ASP A 255 4.81 13.20 -4.68
C ASP A 255 6.18 12.70 -5.18
N GLY A 256 6.29 12.38 -6.48
CA GLY A 256 7.50 11.86 -7.12
C GLY A 256 7.75 10.35 -6.96
N TRP A 257 6.85 9.60 -6.35
CA TRP A 257 6.95 8.14 -6.18
C TRP A 257 6.77 7.39 -7.50
N LEU A 258 6.01 7.99 -8.43
CA LEU A 258 5.90 7.54 -9.81
C LEU A 258 6.54 8.58 -10.72
N SER A 259 7.10 8.11 -11.82
CA SER A 259 7.85 8.89 -12.78
C SER A 259 7.31 8.69 -14.21
N ALA A 260 7.82 9.45 -15.16
CA ALA A 260 7.45 9.29 -16.56
C ALA A 260 7.86 7.92 -17.15
N THR A 261 8.69 7.13 -16.46
CA THR A 261 9.05 5.77 -16.89
C THR A 261 8.04 4.71 -16.44
N ASP A 262 7.13 5.04 -15.52
CA ASP A 262 6.07 4.16 -15.03
C ASP A 262 4.85 4.19 -15.98
N THR A 263 5.09 3.81 -17.24
CA THR A 263 4.13 3.96 -18.34
C THR A 263 3.01 2.90 -18.35
N THR A 264 3.03 1.97 -17.39
CA THR A 264 2.01 0.93 -17.24
C THR A 264 1.64 0.75 -15.78
N VAL A 265 0.45 0.20 -15.52
CA VAL A 265 0.02 -0.19 -14.17
C VAL A 265 1.01 -1.17 -13.53
N GLN A 266 1.53 -2.14 -14.29
CA GLN A 266 2.49 -3.12 -13.77
C GLN A 266 3.79 -2.45 -13.34
N THR A 267 4.38 -1.58 -14.19
CA THR A 267 5.62 -0.86 -13.83
C THR A 267 5.42 0.09 -12.64
N ALA A 268 4.26 0.75 -12.55
CA ALA A 268 3.95 1.60 -11.39
C ALA A 268 3.79 0.78 -10.10
N LEU A 269 3.14 -0.39 -10.18
CA LEU A 269 3.03 -1.31 -9.05
C LEU A 269 4.40 -1.87 -8.65
N ASP A 270 5.24 -2.25 -9.61
CA ASP A 270 6.59 -2.73 -9.35
C ASP A 270 7.43 -1.64 -8.65
N THR A 271 7.33 -0.38 -9.10
CA THR A 271 8.00 0.76 -8.45
C THR A 271 7.49 1.00 -7.03
N LEU A 272 6.18 0.91 -6.80
CA LEU A 272 5.58 1.10 -5.47
C LEU A 272 5.85 -0.07 -4.51
N ASP A 273 5.86 -1.30 -5.02
CA ASP A 273 6.14 -2.52 -4.26
C ASP A 273 7.62 -2.58 -3.85
N GLU A 274 8.53 -2.15 -4.73
CA GLU A 274 9.97 -2.23 -4.45
C GLU A 274 10.46 -1.17 -3.44
N VAL A 275 9.72 -0.07 -3.25
CA VAL A 275 9.96 0.89 -2.15
C VAL A 275 9.75 0.24 -0.77
N GLN A 276 8.95 -0.84 -0.67
CA GLN A 276 8.80 -1.58 0.59
C GLN A 276 9.95 -2.57 0.86
N LYS A 277 10.83 -2.88 -0.10
CA LYS A 277 11.72 -4.06 0.01
C LYS A 277 13.21 -3.82 0.22
N GLY A 278 13.71 -2.58 0.21
CA GLY A 278 15.11 -2.35 0.59
C GLY A 278 15.81 -1.12 0.03
N THR A 279 15.10 -0.14 -0.51
CA THR A 279 15.75 1.10 -0.93
C THR A 279 16.18 1.92 0.28
N THR A 280 17.45 2.32 0.30
CA THR A 280 17.96 3.32 1.24
C THR A 280 17.23 4.64 0.98
N PHE A 281 16.39 5.07 1.91
CA PHE A 281 15.73 6.38 1.81
C PHE A 281 16.81 7.47 1.98
N SER A 282 17.04 8.26 0.93
CA SER A 282 17.95 9.41 0.96
C SER A 282 17.11 10.69 1.12
N GLY A 283 16.83 11.10 2.36
CA GLY A 283 16.09 12.32 2.65
C GLY A 283 15.70 12.46 4.13
N THR A 284 15.12 13.60 4.51
CA THR A 284 14.56 13.82 5.85
C THR A 284 13.23 13.07 5.96
N ILE A 285 13.17 12.02 6.77
CA ILE A 285 11.91 11.35 7.08
C ILE A 285 11.31 11.99 8.34
N ASN A 286 10.24 12.75 8.17
CA ASN A 286 9.45 13.27 9.28
C ASN A 286 8.52 12.15 9.81
N VAL A 287 9.09 11.20 10.56
CA VAL A 287 8.29 10.14 11.20
C VAL A 287 7.75 10.66 12.52
N THR A 288 6.42 10.79 12.65
CA THR A 288 5.77 11.21 13.90
C THR A 288 5.74 10.11 14.96
N SER A 289 5.85 8.84 14.56
CA SER A 289 6.01 7.70 15.46
C SER A 289 6.77 6.56 14.77
N VAL A 290 7.93 6.18 15.30
CA VAL A 290 8.64 4.96 14.88
C VAL A 290 8.11 3.81 15.75
N ASP A 291 7.24 2.98 15.18
CA ASP A 291 6.86 1.73 15.83
C ASP A 291 8.03 0.75 15.70
N THR A 292 8.71 0.50 16.82
CA THR A 292 9.89 -0.39 16.88
C THR A 292 9.51 -1.87 17.00
N ASN A 293 8.23 -2.23 16.82
CA ASN A 293 7.77 -3.61 16.81
C ASN A 293 8.20 -4.40 15.56
N VAL A 294 9.31 -4.00 14.93
CA VAL A 294 10.06 -4.85 14.03
C VAL A 294 10.68 -5.95 14.89
N ALA A 295 10.15 -7.16 14.78
CA ALA A 295 10.74 -8.38 15.35
C ALA A 295 12.08 -8.76 14.69
N ALA A 296 12.90 -7.76 14.33
CA ALA A 296 14.24 -7.93 13.80
C ALA A 296 15.23 -7.86 14.95
N ALA A 297 16.05 -8.90 15.05
CA ALA A 297 17.04 -9.11 16.09
C ALA A 297 18.18 -8.06 16.17
N ALA A 298 18.10 -6.93 15.48
CA ALA A 298 19.09 -5.85 15.57
C ALA A 298 18.57 -4.55 14.93
N VAL A 299 17.92 -3.68 15.70
CA VAL A 299 17.89 -2.25 15.35
C VAL A 299 19.29 -1.71 15.66
N THR A 300 20.11 -1.51 14.62
CA THR A 300 21.45 -0.90 14.76
C THR A 300 21.35 0.58 14.44
N LEU A 301 21.36 1.43 15.47
CA LEU A 301 21.47 2.88 15.32
C LEU A 301 22.94 3.22 15.07
N THR A 302 23.36 3.30 13.80
CA THR A 302 24.75 3.64 13.42
C THR A 302 25.01 5.15 13.34
N ALA A 303 24.00 5.99 13.61
CA ALA A 303 24.19 7.42 13.66
C ALA A 303 25.08 7.79 14.86
N THR A 304 26.10 8.62 14.60
CA THR A 304 27.09 9.06 15.59
C THR A 304 26.54 10.05 16.62
N THR A 305 25.28 10.48 16.47
CA THR A 305 24.68 11.53 17.29
C THR A 305 23.18 11.29 17.45
N LEU A 306 22.73 11.10 18.69
CA LEU A 306 21.37 11.39 19.11
C LEU A 306 21.39 12.78 19.73
N ALA A 307 20.89 13.79 19.01
CA ALA A 307 20.85 15.17 19.48
C ALA A 307 19.44 15.51 19.95
N ALA A 308 19.30 16.00 21.18
CA ALA A 308 18.11 16.73 21.60
C ALA A 308 18.19 18.14 21.00
N ASP A 309 17.10 18.64 20.43
CA ASP A 309 17.05 19.98 19.83
C ASP A 309 16.96 21.12 20.87
N GLY A 310 16.99 20.78 22.15
CA GLY A 310 16.95 21.71 23.27
C GLY A 310 15.54 22.02 23.77
N THR A 311 14.47 21.45 23.19
CA THR A 311 13.10 21.55 23.75
C THR A 311 12.64 20.30 24.49
N ASP A 312 13.23 19.14 24.19
CA ASP A 312 12.95 17.90 24.90
C ASP A 312 13.61 17.91 26.27
N GLY A 313 12.79 18.09 27.32
CA GLY A 313 13.26 18.18 28.70
C GLY A 313 14.05 16.95 29.17
N ASN A 314 13.79 15.76 28.58
CA ASN A 314 14.55 14.52 28.73
C ASN A 314 14.34 13.65 27.47
N ILE A 315 15.41 13.03 26.94
CA ILE A 315 15.31 11.87 26.05
C ILE A 315 15.62 10.62 26.88
N ASP A 316 14.59 9.93 27.35
CA ASP A 316 14.76 8.70 28.13
C ASP A 316 15.10 7.52 27.19
N ILE A 317 16.39 7.19 27.07
CA ILE A 317 16.86 5.98 26.37
C ILE A 317 16.93 4.84 27.38
N SER A 318 15.82 4.12 27.57
CA SER A 318 15.80 2.91 28.40
C SER A 318 16.48 1.74 27.68
N ILE A 319 17.76 1.51 27.97
CA ILE A 319 18.49 0.33 27.49
C ILE A 319 18.31 -0.80 28.50
N THR A 320 17.50 -1.80 28.16
CA THR A 320 17.42 -3.07 28.91
C THR A 320 18.30 -4.11 28.21
N PRO A 321 19.55 -4.35 28.65
CA PRO A 321 20.40 -5.35 28.04
C PRO A 321 19.79 -6.75 28.24
N LYS A 322 19.55 -7.46 27.13
CA LYS A 322 19.07 -8.86 27.15
C LYS A 322 20.21 -9.90 27.25
N GLY A 323 21.42 -9.47 27.61
CA GLY A 323 22.61 -10.32 27.73
C GLY A 323 23.62 -9.76 28.75
N THR A 324 24.82 -10.36 28.81
CA THR A 324 25.90 -9.95 29.75
C THR A 324 26.64 -8.67 29.32
N GLY A 325 26.11 -7.94 28.34
CA GLY A 325 26.70 -6.69 27.85
C GLY A 325 26.68 -5.61 28.91
N VAL A 326 27.84 -5.03 29.18
CA VAL A 326 27.99 -3.88 30.07
C VAL A 326 27.70 -2.61 29.28
N LEU A 327 26.81 -1.76 29.80
CA LEU A 327 26.66 -0.39 29.30
C LEU A 327 27.95 0.37 29.62
N LEU A 328 28.78 0.66 28.60
CA LEU A 328 29.91 1.57 28.76
C LEU A 328 29.38 3.00 28.90
N THR A 329 29.09 3.41 30.12
CA THR A 329 28.68 4.78 30.47
C THR A 329 29.82 5.79 30.40
N SER A 330 31.04 5.36 30.06
CA SER A 330 32.23 6.21 29.92
C SER A 330 32.12 7.29 28.84
N ALA A 331 31.07 7.25 28.01
CA ALA A 331 30.77 8.28 27.01
C ALA A 331 29.55 9.17 27.36
N ILE A 332 28.86 8.92 28.50
CA ILE A 332 27.61 9.63 28.86
C ILE A 332 27.87 10.87 29.73
N GLY A 333 29.09 11.05 30.25
CA GLY A 333 29.52 12.31 30.85
C GLY A 333 30.42 13.08 29.90
N ASN A 334 30.32 14.40 29.90
CA ASN A 334 31.28 15.28 29.25
C ASN A 334 32.69 14.85 29.70
N ALA A 335 33.54 14.41 28.78
CA ALA A 335 34.81 13.72 29.08
C ALA A 335 35.79 14.56 29.94
N ALA A 336 35.49 15.83 30.19
CA ALA A 336 36.24 16.72 31.06
C ALA A 336 35.94 16.56 32.57
N ASP A 337 34.78 16.01 32.97
CA ASP A 337 34.31 16.08 34.37
C ASP A 337 34.30 14.73 35.14
N ILE A 338 34.70 13.61 34.52
CA ILE A 338 34.52 12.25 35.10
C ILE A 338 35.72 11.78 35.95
N THR A 339 36.82 12.51 36.04
CA THR A 339 37.93 12.10 36.94
C THR A 339 37.59 12.30 38.42
N ALA A 340 36.35 12.62 38.80
CA ALA A 340 35.97 12.84 40.20
C ALA A 340 35.71 11.52 40.97
N ILE A 341 35.19 10.47 40.32
CA ILE A 341 34.84 9.19 40.96
C ILE A 341 35.06 8.04 39.96
N SER A 342 36.02 7.14 40.23
CA SER A 342 36.13 5.86 39.51
C SER A 342 35.68 4.71 40.41
N ILE A 343 34.91 3.78 39.86
CA ILE A 343 34.50 2.55 40.55
C ILE A 343 35.15 1.38 39.81
N THR A 344 36.02 0.62 40.49
CA THR A 344 36.67 -0.55 39.86
C THR A 344 35.69 -1.71 39.76
N ALA A 345 36.03 -2.73 38.96
CA ALA A 345 35.21 -3.94 38.85
C ALA A 345 35.05 -4.69 40.19
N ALA A 346 35.96 -4.44 41.16
CA ALA A 346 35.88 -4.97 42.52
C ALA A 346 34.99 -4.12 43.46
N GLY A 347 34.43 -3.00 42.97
CA GLY A 347 33.61 -2.07 43.75
C GLY A 347 34.40 -1.00 44.51
N GLU A 348 35.70 -0.86 44.26
CA GLU A 348 36.53 0.15 44.93
C GLU A 348 36.19 1.53 44.37
N ILE A 349 35.94 2.50 45.25
CA ILE A 349 35.62 3.88 44.88
C ILE A 349 36.89 4.73 45.03
N THR A 350 37.45 5.21 43.93
CA THR A 350 38.56 6.17 43.94
C THR A 350 38.03 7.58 43.71
N LYS A 351 38.41 8.52 44.58
CA LYS A 351 38.10 9.95 44.44
C LYS A 351 39.41 10.74 44.33
N PRO A 352 40.07 10.74 43.15
CA PRO A 352 41.47 11.18 43.05
C PRO A 352 41.65 12.70 43.23
N LEU A 353 40.56 13.48 43.23
CA LEU A 353 40.59 14.92 43.44
C LEU A 353 40.25 15.33 44.88
N GLN A 354 40.37 14.42 45.86
CA GLN A 354 40.22 14.77 47.27
C GLN A 354 41.53 15.37 47.81
N PRO A 355 41.52 16.62 48.31
CA PRO A 355 42.74 17.23 48.86
C PRO A 355 43.24 16.44 50.06
N ALA A 356 44.49 15.98 49.99
CA ALA A 356 45.16 15.28 51.07
C ALA A 356 46.67 15.48 50.96
N PHE A 357 47.31 15.72 52.10
CA PHE A 357 48.77 15.79 52.20
C PHE A 357 49.26 15.11 53.48
N LEU A 358 50.52 14.71 53.47
CA LEU A 358 51.28 14.32 54.65
C LEU A 358 52.66 14.94 54.53
N ALA A 359 53.12 15.66 55.56
CA ALA A 359 54.43 16.28 55.57
C ALA A 359 55.06 16.14 56.96
N PHE A 360 56.40 16.15 57.02
CA PHE A 360 57.14 16.19 58.27
C PHE A 360 58.27 17.20 58.20
N ASN A 361 58.77 17.62 59.36
CA ASN A 361 59.94 18.49 59.44
C ASN A 361 61.22 17.64 59.42
N THR A 362 62.14 17.94 58.50
CA THR A 362 63.41 17.21 58.35
C THR A 362 64.52 17.71 59.26
N VAL A 363 64.36 18.89 59.87
CA VAL A 363 65.37 19.53 60.71
C VAL A 363 64.74 19.94 62.04
N SER A 364 65.47 19.79 63.15
CA SER A 364 65.00 20.30 64.43
C SER A 364 65.05 21.83 64.46
N ASP A 365 63.93 22.47 64.78
CA ASP A 365 63.85 23.91 64.98
C ASP A 365 64.35 24.27 66.38
N ILE A 366 65.59 24.78 66.45
CA ILE A 366 66.25 25.11 67.72
C ILE A 366 66.02 26.59 68.05
N ASP A 367 65.61 26.87 69.29
CA ASP A 367 65.48 28.23 69.86
C ASP A 367 64.58 29.19 69.06
N VAL A 368 63.56 28.66 68.38
CA VAL A 368 62.63 29.44 67.54
C VAL A 368 61.49 30.12 68.32
N THR A 369 61.39 29.90 69.62
CA THR A 369 60.36 30.50 70.50
C THR A 369 60.96 31.15 71.74
N GLY A 370 60.24 32.09 72.35
CA GLY A 370 60.67 32.84 73.54
C GLY A 370 60.16 34.29 73.54
N ALA A 371 60.08 34.93 74.71
CA ALA A 371 59.69 36.34 74.86
C ALA A 371 58.37 36.75 74.14
N GLY A 372 57.41 35.82 74.00
CA GLY A 372 56.13 36.07 73.33
C GLY A 372 56.12 35.85 71.81
N ALA A 373 57.24 35.41 71.22
CA ALA A 373 57.31 35.06 69.80
C ALA A 373 56.40 33.86 69.47
N VAL A 374 55.66 33.97 68.37
CA VAL A 374 54.86 32.88 67.79
C VAL A 374 55.66 32.28 66.64
N TYR A 375 55.86 30.97 66.67
CA TYR A 375 56.52 30.23 65.60
C TYR A 375 55.50 29.34 64.88
N THR A 376 55.55 29.32 63.55
CA THR A 376 54.78 28.37 62.74
C THR A 376 55.67 27.16 62.48
N VAL A 377 55.26 26.00 62.98
CA VAL A 377 56.00 24.75 62.74
C VAL A 377 56.01 24.45 61.24
N LEU A 378 57.21 24.33 60.67
CA LEU A 378 57.38 24.11 59.24
C LEU A 378 57.60 22.63 58.93
N PHE A 379 56.59 21.93 58.43
CA PHE A 379 56.75 20.57 57.91
C PHE A 379 57.30 20.60 56.48
N ASN A 380 58.60 20.88 56.36
CA ASN A 380 59.26 21.23 55.11
C ASN A 380 59.41 20.10 54.07
N ASN A 381 59.02 18.87 54.38
CA ASN A 381 59.15 17.73 53.49
C ASN A 381 57.83 16.94 53.33
N PRO A 382 57.10 17.12 52.22
CA PRO A 382 55.89 16.36 51.94
C PRO A 382 56.22 14.92 51.53
N VAL A 383 55.51 13.95 52.12
CA VAL A 383 55.48 12.55 51.69
C VAL A 383 54.52 12.39 50.51
N PHE A 384 53.36 13.04 50.57
CA PHE A 384 52.44 13.18 49.45
C PHE A 384 51.65 14.49 49.56
N ASP A 385 51.18 14.97 48.41
CA ASP A 385 50.23 16.07 48.28
C ASP A 385 49.41 15.82 47.00
N GLN A 386 48.17 15.35 47.14
CA GLN A 386 47.36 14.84 46.03
C GLN A 386 46.95 15.92 45.04
N THR A 387 46.91 17.19 45.47
CA THR A 387 46.37 18.31 44.70
C THR A 387 47.26 19.55 44.72
N SER A 388 48.47 19.44 45.30
CA SER A 388 49.42 20.57 45.45
C SER A 388 48.87 21.72 46.30
N ASP A 389 48.03 21.40 47.28
CA ASP A 389 47.38 22.39 48.15
C ASP A 389 48.21 22.71 49.40
N TYR A 390 49.26 21.93 49.69
CA TYR A 390 50.19 22.16 50.80
C TYR A 390 51.51 22.78 50.33
N VAL A 391 51.82 23.97 50.83
CA VAL A 391 53.06 24.67 50.49
C VAL A 391 54.14 24.40 51.54
N ALA A 392 55.02 23.44 51.25
CA ALA A 392 56.09 23.03 52.18
C ALA A 392 57.05 24.16 52.61
N GLY A 393 57.18 25.23 51.80
CA GLY A 393 58.01 26.39 52.12
C GLY A 393 57.40 27.32 53.19
N THR A 394 56.09 27.25 53.42
CA THR A 394 55.38 28.11 54.39
C THR A 394 54.63 27.33 55.46
N GLY A 395 54.42 26.02 55.25
CA GLY A 395 53.64 25.17 56.15
C GLY A 395 52.12 25.35 56.01
N ILE A 396 51.67 26.06 54.97
CA ILE A 396 50.26 26.43 54.79
C ILE A 396 49.58 25.48 53.82
N PHE A 397 48.46 24.91 54.25
CA PHE A 397 47.48 24.25 53.39
C PHE A 397 46.39 25.24 52.95
N SER A 398 46.13 25.33 51.65
CA SER A 398 45.05 26.17 51.09
C SER A 398 43.92 25.28 50.60
N ALA A 399 42.76 25.31 51.27
CA ALA A 399 41.60 24.52 50.86
C ALA A 399 41.13 24.94 49.44
N PRO A 400 41.17 24.03 48.43
CA PRO A 400 40.81 24.39 47.06
C PRO A 400 39.29 24.49 46.84
N ILE A 401 38.53 23.84 47.72
CA ILE A 401 37.06 23.84 47.70
C ILE A 401 36.49 24.06 49.10
N THR A 402 35.27 24.58 49.17
CA THR A 402 34.52 24.69 50.42
C THR A 402 34.07 23.30 50.87
N ALA A 403 34.68 22.74 51.92
CA ALA A 403 34.38 21.42 52.45
C ALA A 403 34.71 21.31 53.95
N LYS A 404 34.46 20.12 54.52
CA LYS A 404 34.97 19.75 55.85
C LYS A 404 36.30 19.03 55.67
N TYR A 405 37.31 19.44 56.42
CA TYR A 405 38.65 18.88 56.40
C TYR A 405 38.98 18.26 57.76
N SER A 406 39.74 17.17 57.75
CA SER A 406 40.32 16.56 58.94
C SER A 406 41.82 16.81 58.90
N PHE A 407 42.37 17.29 60.00
CA PHE A 407 43.81 17.48 60.16
C PHE A 407 44.22 16.76 61.43
N ASP A 408 45.35 16.06 61.36
CA ASP A 408 46.01 15.45 62.51
C ASP A 408 47.45 15.97 62.50
N THR A 409 47.97 16.34 63.67
CA THR A 409 49.37 16.76 63.78
C THR A 409 50.00 16.26 65.06
N GLU A 410 51.29 15.93 64.98
CA GLU A 410 52.12 15.59 66.12
C GLU A 410 53.32 16.53 66.14
N VAL A 411 53.49 17.24 67.26
CA VAL A 411 54.62 18.13 67.49
C VAL A 411 55.32 17.71 68.76
N VAL A 412 56.55 17.25 68.64
CA VAL A 412 57.40 16.90 69.79
C VAL A 412 58.16 18.14 70.23
N ILE A 413 57.96 18.55 71.48
CA ILE A 413 58.63 19.71 72.08
C ILE A 413 59.57 19.20 73.18
N GLY A 414 60.85 19.53 73.08
CA GLY A 414 61.89 19.08 73.99
C GLY A 414 62.79 20.20 74.51
N ALA A 415 63.70 19.84 75.43
CA ALA A 415 64.78 20.72 75.91
C ALA A 415 64.35 22.11 76.43
N ILE A 416 63.14 22.23 77.00
CA ILE A 416 62.62 23.50 77.50
C ILE A 416 63.34 23.92 78.79
N THR A 417 64.18 24.96 78.73
CA THR A 417 64.99 25.40 79.88
C THR A 417 64.29 26.46 80.74
N GLY A 418 63.43 27.31 80.17
CA GLY A 418 62.89 28.51 80.86
C GLY A 418 61.48 29.00 80.49
N ALA A 419 60.61 28.19 79.88
CA ALA A 419 59.24 28.61 79.54
C ALA A 419 58.23 28.33 80.68
N ASN A 420 57.32 29.28 80.92
CA ASN A 420 56.21 29.11 81.87
C ASN A 420 55.02 28.34 81.28
N ASN A 421 54.79 28.50 79.98
CA ASN A 421 53.70 27.89 79.24
C ASN A 421 54.15 27.64 77.80
N VAL A 422 53.76 26.50 77.24
CA VAL A 422 53.85 26.15 75.83
C VAL A 422 52.44 25.87 75.34
N THR A 423 52.00 26.60 74.33
CA THR A 423 50.67 26.43 73.74
C THR A 423 50.83 26.05 72.27
N ILE A 424 50.17 24.97 71.87
CA ILE A 424 50.07 24.56 70.46
C ILE A 424 48.70 25.00 69.96
N ARG A 425 48.68 25.65 68.80
CA ARG A 425 47.46 26.13 68.15
C ARG A 425 47.41 25.67 66.71
N PHE A 426 46.21 25.32 66.28
CA PHE A 426 45.85 25.15 64.88
C PHE A 426 45.17 26.43 64.39
N ASN A 427 45.85 27.18 63.52
CA ASN A 427 45.33 28.41 62.95
C ASN A 427 44.67 28.11 61.60
N THR A 428 43.39 28.48 61.50
CA THR A 428 42.62 28.42 60.25
C THR A 428 42.17 29.82 59.87
N SER A 429 41.79 30.03 58.61
CA SER A 429 41.43 31.35 58.06
C SER A 429 40.31 32.09 58.83
N ASN A 430 39.49 31.37 59.60
CA ASN A 430 38.38 31.94 60.36
C ASN A 430 38.45 31.73 61.89
N ARG A 431 39.41 30.94 62.40
CA ARG A 431 39.53 30.64 63.84
C ARG A 431 40.90 30.09 64.22
N ASP A 432 41.41 30.56 65.37
CA ASP A 432 42.48 29.90 66.11
C ASP A 432 41.90 28.85 67.07
N THR A 433 42.33 27.59 66.94
CA THR A 433 41.94 26.50 67.85
C THR A 433 43.14 26.07 68.68
N GLN A 434 43.03 26.13 70.02
CA GLN A 434 44.08 25.65 70.91
C GLN A 434 44.03 24.12 71.00
N MET A 435 45.09 23.45 70.55
CA MET A 435 45.18 21.98 70.55
C MET A 435 45.65 21.45 71.90
N GLY A 436 46.55 22.19 72.56
CA GLY A 436 47.09 21.78 73.84
C GLY A 436 47.87 22.88 74.55
N THR A 437 48.07 22.69 75.85
CA THR A 437 48.82 23.60 76.70
C THR A 437 49.62 22.78 77.69
N LEU A 438 50.91 23.06 77.73
CA LEU A 438 51.86 22.45 78.65
C LEU A 438 52.43 23.56 79.53
N SER A 439 52.58 23.29 80.82
CA SER A 439 53.33 24.14 81.74
C SER A 439 54.66 23.46 82.06
N PRO A 440 55.77 23.78 81.35
CA PRO A 440 57.05 23.08 81.51
C PRO A 440 57.61 23.18 82.94
N SER A 441 57.39 24.31 83.61
CA SER A 441 57.74 24.50 85.02
C SER A 441 56.98 23.58 85.97
N ALA A 442 55.74 23.18 85.63
CA ALA A 442 54.95 22.24 86.41
C ALA A 442 55.29 20.77 86.11
N THR A 443 55.79 20.48 84.90
CA THR A 443 56.13 19.11 84.46
C THR A 443 57.59 18.72 84.70
N LYS A 444 58.50 19.67 84.97
CA LYS A 444 59.92 19.42 85.32
C LYS A 444 60.14 18.42 86.48
N ASN A 445 59.13 18.13 87.29
CA ASN A 445 59.19 17.21 88.43
C ASN A 445 58.55 15.84 88.16
N ALA A 446 57.98 15.60 86.97
CA ALA A 446 57.46 14.30 86.55
C ALA A 446 58.35 13.77 85.40
N ALA A 447 58.84 12.54 85.49
CA ALA A 447 59.85 11.98 84.58
C ALA A 447 59.33 11.62 83.17
N ASP A 448 58.17 12.13 82.75
CA ASP A 448 57.49 11.67 81.53
C ASP A 448 57.34 12.79 80.49
N GLN A 449 57.62 12.43 79.23
CA GLN A 449 57.35 13.26 78.05
C GLN A 449 55.83 13.45 77.89
N VAL A 450 55.38 14.67 77.64
CA VAL A 450 53.98 14.95 77.31
C VAL A 450 53.83 15.05 75.80
N ALA A 451 53.28 14.02 75.18
CA ALA A 451 52.79 14.08 73.80
C ALA A 451 51.38 14.71 73.81
N LEU A 452 51.19 15.76 73.03
CA LEU A 452 49.87 16.36 72.80
C LEU A 452 49.40 15.89 71.42
N GLN A 453 48.44 14.96 71.39
CA GLN A 453 47.74 14.54 70.17
C GLN A 453 46.45 15.35 70.04
N GLY A 454 46.16 15.87 68.85
CA GLY A 454 44.91 16.60 68.58
C GLY A 454 44.65 16.76 67.09
#